data_AF-A0A4Q6AXS6-F1
#
_entry.id   AF-A0A4Q6AXS6-F1
#
_cell.length_a   1.000
_cell.length_b   1.000
_cell.length_c   1.000
_cell.angle_alpha   90.00
_cell.angle_beta   90.00
_cell.angle_gamma   90.00
#
_symmetry.space_group_name_H-M   'P 1'
#
loop_
_entity.id
_entity.type
_entity.pdbx_description
1 polymer ?
#
loop_
_entity_poly.entity_id
_entity_poly.type
_entity_poly.pdbx_seq_one_letter_code
_entity_poly.pdbx_strand_id
1 'polypeptide(L)'
;MYVTIPPVRELRTHILISLNFLGCYLNMIEAEMIPHEMPDFLDKELISAMGAGIALADPKEPIETDDEDIRYIYAGYMLSSRLLLTEWGESISEMILKQLPEGHDMKEFENFRGHMLRSNAHLIKDAEEKLADEVEGFAEWKKKLEDLVLD
;
A
#
# COMPACT_ATOMS: atom_id res chain seq x y z
N MET A 1 -10.83 -15.93 5.98
CA MET A 1 -11.20 -16.51 4.66
C MET A 1 -10.00 -16.35 3.73
N TYR A 2 -9.90 -17.09 2.62
CA TYR A 2 -8.78 -16.91 1.69
C TYR A 2 -9.23 -16.09 0.50
N VAL A 3 -8.63 -14.92 0.32
CA VAL A 3 -8.70 -14.16 -0.94
C VAL A 3 -7.42 -14.42 -1.70
N THR A 4 -7.52 -14.55 -3.01
CA THR A 4 -6.36 -14.83 -3.86
C THR A 4 -5.92 -13.57 -4.60
N ILE A 5 -4.64 -13.23 -4.52
CA ILE A 5 -4.02 -12.28 -5.45
C ILE A 5 -3.77 -13.03 -6.77
N PRO A 6 -4.40 -12.60 -7.88
CA PRO A 6 -4.25 -13.29 -9.15
C PRO A 6 -2.82 -13.14 -9.71
N PRO A 7 -2.40 -13.99 -10.66
CA PRO A 7 -1.11 -13.91 -11.34
C PRO A 7 -1.07 -12.78 -12.40
N VAL A 8 -1.54 -11.60 -12.02
CA VAL A 8 -1.49 -10.38 -12.83
C VAL A 8 -0.28 -9.58 -12.38
N ARG A 9 0.75 -9.50 -13.24
CA ARG A 9 2.05 -8.90 -12.92
C ARG A 9 1.91 -7.44 -12.47
N GLU A 10 1.08 -6.67 -13.18
CA GLU A 10 0.84 -5.25 -12.92
C GLU A 10 0.22 -5.06 -11.53
N LEU A 11 -0.78 -5.88 -11.18
CA LEU A 11 -1.42 -5.84 -9.86
C LEU A 11 -0.43 -6.18 -8.73
N ARG A 12 0.40 -7.22 -8.91
CA ARG A 12 1.42 -7.58 -7.91
C ARG A 12 2.44 -6.46 -7.72
N THR A 13 2.88 -5.87 -8.82
CA THR A 13 3.81 -4.73 -8.78
C THR A 13 3.17 -3.57 -8.02
N HIS A 14 1.89 -3.30 -8.27
CA HIS A 14 1.14 -2.25 -7.58
C HIS A 14 0.97 -2.52 -6.08
N ILE A 15 0.68 -3.76 -5.69
CA ILE A 15 0.62 -4.19 -4.28
C ILE A 15 1.98 -3.97 -3.61
N LEU A 16 3.07 -4.44 -4.23
CA LEU A 16 4.43 -4.27 -3.70
C LEU A 16 4.79 -2.80 -3.51
N ILE A 17 4.45 -1.93 -4.48
CA ILE A 17 4.65 -0.49 -4.36
C ILE A 17 3.86 0.07 -3.17
N SER A 18 2.60 -0.34 -3.01
CA SER A 18 1.72 0.16 -1.96
C SER A 18 2.18 -0.28 -0.56
N LEU A 19 2.63 -1.53 -0.40
CA LEU A 19 3.21 -2.05 0.84
C LEU A 19 4.55 -1.37 1.15
N ASN A 20 5.39 -1.11 0.14
CA ASN A 20 6.64 -0.38 0.33
C ASN A 20 6.37 1.06 0.81
N PHE A 21 5.40 1.75 0.21
CA PHE A 21 4.94 3.06 0.68
C PHE A 21 4.55 3.03 2.16
N LEU A 22 3.74 2.04 2.55
CA LEU A 22 3.31 1.87 3.93
C LEU A 22 4.49 1.63 4.86
N GLY A 23 5.42 0.74 4.50
CA GLY A 23 6.62 0.46 5.28
C GLY A 23 7.53 1.69 5.42
N CYS A 24 7.76 2.43 4.33
CA CYS A 24 8.52 3.68 4.35
C CYS A 24 7.87 4.74 5.24
N TYR A 25 6.55 4.88 5.19
CA TYR A 25 5.81 5.79 6.05
C TYR A 25 5.99 5.47 7.53
N LEU A 26 5.84 4.20 7.92
CA LEU A 26 6.06 3.77 9.32
C LEU A 26 7.52 4.01 9.74
N ASN A 27 8.50 3.78 8.86
CA ASN A 27 9.91 4.10 9.13
C ASN A 27 10.12 5.60 9.39
N MET A 28 9.43 6.47 8.66
CA MET A 28 9.56 7.91 8.81
C MET A 28 8.91 8.41 10.10
N ILE A 29 7.81 7.79 10.54
CA ILE A 29 7.24 8.04 11.87
C ILE A 29 8.22 7.60 12.96
N GLU A 30 8.75 6.39 12.86
CA GLU A 30 9.71 5.83 13.84
C GLU A 30 10.97 6.71 13.96
N ALA A 31 11.41 7.28 12.85
CA ALA A 31 12.54 8.19 12.78
C ALA A 31 12.21 9.65 13.16
N GLU A 32 10.98 9.92 13.64
CA GLU A 32 10.48 11.25 14.00
C GLU A 32 10.54 12.29 12.86
N MET A 33 10.55 11.82 11.60
CA MET A 33 10.54 12.69 10.43
C MET A 33 9.13 13.21 10.11
N ILE A 34 8.10 12.43 10.47
CA ILE A 34 6.70 12.80 10.34
C ILE A 34 6.14 12.97 11.76
N PRO A 35 5.48 14.11 12.08
CA PRO A 35 4.98 14.40 13.42
C PRO A 35 3.67 13.64 13.72
N HIS A 36 3.71 12.32 13.64
CA HIS A 36 2.58 11.43 13.89
C HIS A 36 3.00 10.35 14.90
N GLU A 37 2.09 9.86 15.73
CA GLU A 37 2.37 8.72 16.60
C GLU A 37 2.38 7.40 15.81
N MET A 38 3.20 6.44 16.23
CA MET A 38 3.24 5.12 15.61
C MET A 38 1.90 4.40 15.83
N PRO A 39 1.19 3.99 14.77
CA PRO A 39 -0.03 3.22 14.91
C PRO A 39 0.25 1.82 15.49
N ASP A 40 -0.40 1.47 16.59
CA ASP A 40 -0.25 0.19 17.30
C ASP A 40 -0.86 -1.01 16.55
N PHE A 41 -1.73 -0.73 15.58
CA PHE A 41 -2.49 -1.73 14.82
C PHE A 41 -1.88 -2.04 13.44
N LEU A 42 -0.74 -1.42 13.10
CA LEU A 42 0.02 -1.71 11.89
C LEU A 42 1.38 -2.30 12.27
N ASP A 43 1.59 -3.56 11.92
CA ASP A 43 2.84 -4.30 12.14
C ASP A 43 3.77 -4.17 10.93
N LYS A 44 4.90 -3.49 11.16
CA LYS A 44 5.96 -3.27 10.16
C LYS A 44 6.66 -4.56 9.73
N GLU A 45 6.84 -5.52 10.65
CA GLU A 45 7.45 -6.81 10.33
C GLU A 45 6.53 -7.60 9.40
N LEU A 46 5.22 -7.59 9.67
CA LEU A 46 4.23 -8.22 8.82
C LEU A 46 4.19 -7.60 7.42
N ILE A 47 4.16 -6.27 7.31
CA ILE A 47 4.22 -5.57 6.01
C ILE A 47 5.45 -5.99 5.20
N SER A 48 6.62 -6.07 5.87
CA SER A 48 7.86 -6.48 5.23
C SER A 48 7.83 -7.94 4.79
N ALA A 49 7.31 -8.83 5.65
CA ALA A 49 7.18 -10.26 5.35
C ALA A 49 6.22 -10.51 4.18
N MET A 50 5.08 -9.81 4.14
CA MET A 50 4.13 -9.86 3.03
C MET A 50 4.77 -9.41 1.72
N GLY A 51 5.46 -8.26 1.73
CA GLY A 51 6.17 -7.75 0.55
C GLY A 51 7.21 -8.74 0.03
N ALA A 52 7.98 -9.37 0.92
CA ALA A 52 8.95 -10.40 0.55
C ALA A 52 8.26 -11.65 0.00
N GLY A 53 7.18 -12.10 0.61
CA GLY A 53 6.39 -13.25 0.14
C GLY A 53 5.85 -13.05 -1.27
N ILE A 54 5.26 -11.88 -1.54
CA ILE A 54 4.73 -11.54 -2.88
C ILE A 54 5.85 -11.43 -3.92
N ALA A 55 7.01 -10.89 -3.55
CA ALA A 55 8.15 -10.73 -4.45
C ALA A 55 8.82 -12.07 -4.82
N LEU A 56 8.80 -13.05 -3.90
CA LEU A 56 9.41 -14.37 -4.09
C LEU A 56 8.45 -15.41 -4.69
N ALA A 57 7.14 -15.17 -4.64
CA ALA A 57 6.13 -16.07 -5.19
C ALA A 57 6.29 -16.27 -6.71
N ASP A 58 5.92 -17.45 -7.22
CA ASP A 58 5.90 -17.72 -8.65
C ASP A 58 4.94 -16.72 -9.34
N PRO A 59 5.40 -15.92 -10.32
CA PRO A 59 4.56 -14.94 -11.02
C PRO A 59 3.36 -15.55 -11.75
N LYS A 60 3.35 -16.87 -11.99
CA LYS A 60 2.28 -17.58 -12.70
C LYS A 60 1.22 -18.18 -11.78
N GLU A 61 1.53 -18.37 -10.51
CA GLU A 61 0.64 -19.02 -9.55
C GLU A 61 -0.04 -17.98 -8.67
N PRO A 62 -1.35 -18.09 -8.36
CA PRO A 62 -2.03 -17.19 -7.43
C PRO A 62 -1.38 -17.23 -6.04
N ILE A 63 -1.46 -16.13 -5.31
CA ILE A 63 -1.01 -16.04 -3.91
C ILE A 63 -2.24 -16.09 -3.03
N GLU A 64 -2.31 -17.06 -2.12
CA GLU A 64 -3.34 -17.10 -1.09
C GLU A 64 -3.00 -16.08 0.00
N THR A 65 -3.99 -15.27 0.37
CA THR A 65 -3.89 -14.26 1.43
C THR A 65 -5.03 -14.45 2.41
N ASP A 66 -4.78 -14.18 3.68
CA ASP A 66 -5.80 -14.19 4.72
C ASP A 66 -6.45 -12.82 4.91
N ASP A 67 -7.40 -12.73 5.84
CA ASP A 67 -8.14 -11.49 6.09
C ASP A 67 -7.24 -10.38 6.65
N GLU A 68 -6.15 -10.73 7.33
CA GLU A 68 -5.18 -9.78 7.86
C GLU A 68 -4.35 -9.19 6.74
N ASP A 69 -3.80 -10.03 5.85
CA ASP A 69 -3.06 -9.60 4.66
C ASP A 69 -3.84 -8.58 3.82
N ILE A 70 -5.13 -8.83 3.59
CA ILE A 70 -5.97 -7.94 2.78
C ILE A 70 -6.14 -6.57 3.46
N ARG A 71 -6.25 -6.53 4.80
CA ARG A 71 -6.30 -5.26 5.54
C ARG A 71 -5.02 -4.47 5.33
N TYR A 72 -3.86 -5.09 5.40
CA TYR A 72 -2.58 -4.41 5.17
C TYR A 72 -2.41 -3.93 3.72
N ILE A 73 -2.87 -4.71 2.74
CA ILE A 73 -2.91 -4.29 1.34
C ILE A 73 -3.83 -3.07 1.17
N TYR A 74 -5.02 -3.10 1.79
CA TYR A 74 -5.94 -1.97 1.80
C TYR A 74 -5.33 -0.72 2.47
N ALA A 75 -4.66 -0.88 3.61
CA ALA A 75 -3.91 0.21 4.25
C ALA A 75 -2.86 0.79 3.32
N GLY A 76 -2.14 -0.07 2.60
CA GLY A 76 -1.18 0.33 1.57
C GLY A 76 -1.82 1.25 0.54
N TYR A 77 -2.98 0.89 -0.03
CA TYR A 77 -3.67 1.72 -1.01
C TYR A 77 -4.15 3.04 -0.41
N MET A 78 -4.78 3.00 0.76
CA MET A 78 -5.39 4.18 1.37
C MET A 78 -4.33 5.20 1.82
N LEU A 79 -3.31 4.75 2.56
CA LEU A 79 -2.27 5.63 3.08
C LEU A 79 -1.35 6.13 1.97
N SER A 80 -0.99 5.29 0.99
CA SER A 80 -0.20 5.77 -0.17
C SER A 80 -0.95 6.86 -0.93
N SER A 81 -2.27 6.74 -1.11
CA SER A 81 -3.08 7.77 -1.78
C SER A 81 -3.02 9.11 -1.04
N ARG A 82 -3.04 9.09 0.28
CA ARG A 82 -2.92 10.30 1.11
C ARG A 82 -1.51 10.86 1.06
N LEU A 83 -0.51 10.03 1.28
CA LEU A 83 0.91 10.41 1.27
C LEU A 83 1.31 11.07 -0.04
N LEU A 84 0.86 10.52 -1.18
CA LEU A 84 1.14 11.05 -2.52
C LEU A 84 0.66 12.50 -2.73
N LEU A 85 -0.24 13.01 -1.89
CA LEU A 85 -0.73 14.39 -1.91
C LEU A 85 0.06 15.32 -0.97
N THR A 86 1.10 14.82 -0.31
CA THR A 86 1.96 15.54 0.63
C THR A 86 3.41 15.60 0.13
N GLU A 87 4.25 16.43 0.76
CA GLU A 87 5.70 16.48 0.48
C GLU A 87 6.43 15.15 0.79
N TRP A 88 5.90 14.37 1.74
CA TRP A 88 6.43 13.05 2.08
C TRP A 88 6.21 12.04 0.97
N GLY A 89 5.08 12.14 0.25
CA GLY A 89 4.80 11.27 -0.89
C GLY A 89 5.80 11.44 -2.01
N GLU A 90 6.22 12.67 -2.30
CA GLU A 90 7.28 12.94 -3.28
C GLU A 90 8.61 12.32 -2.84
N SER A 91 8.99 12.55 -1.58
CA SER A 91 10.23 12.03 -0.99
C SER A 91 10.30 10.50 -1.02
N ILE A 92 9.22 9.81 -0.65
CA ILE A 92 9.12 8.34 -0.70
C ILE A 92 9.15 7.86 -2.17
N SER A 93 8.45 8.56 -3.06
CA SER A 93 8.39 8.20 -4.48
C SER A 93 9.76 8.25 -5.14
N GLU A 94 10.63 9.20 -4.79
CA GLU A 94 11.95 9.33 -5.41
C GLU A 94 12.75 8.03 -5.39
N MET A 95 12.65 7.24 -4.31
CA MET A 95 13.36 5.95 -4.20
C MET A 95 12.91 4.94 -5.25
N ILE A 96 11.62 4.98 -5.62
CA ILE A 96 11.01 4.13 -6.65
C ILE A 96 11.35 4.69 -8.04
N LEU A 97 11.16 5.99 -8.24
CA LEU A 97 11.38 6.67 -9.53
C LEU A 97 12.84 6.57 -9.99
N LYS A 98 13.81 6.59 -9.06
CA LYS A 98 15.24 6.40 -9.34
C LYS A 98 15.54 5.04 -9.98
N GLN A 99 14.71 4.02 -9.76
CA GLN A 99 14.90 2.68 -10.32
C GLN A 99 14.29 2.51 -11.72
N LEU A 100 13.40 3.42 -12.14
CA LEU A 100 12.80 3.38 -13.47
C LEU A 100 13.81 3.77 -14.56
N PRO A 101 13.73 3.20 -15.77
CA PRO A 101 14.63 3.58 -16.86
C PRO A 101 14.37 5.02 -17.32
N GLU A 102 15.39 5.65 -17.92
CA GLU A 102 15.25 6.96 -18.54
C GLU A 102 14.20 6.94 -19.67
N GLY A 103 13.37 7.98 -19.73
CA GLY A 103 12.27 8.09 -20.70
C GLY A 103 11.02 7.25 -20.37
N HIS A 104 10.96 6.60 -19.21
CA HIS A 104 9.76 5.90 -18.77
C HIS A 104 8.63 6.88 -18.43
N ASP A 105 7.38 6.60 -18.84
CA ASP A 105 6.24 7.53 -18.68
C ASP A 105 5.98 7.92 -17.21
N MET A 106 6.21 6.99 -16.29
CA MET A 106 6.08 7.22 -14.84
C MET A 106 7.34 7.77 -14.17
N LYS A 107 8.41 8.12 -14.90
CA LYS A 107 9.67 8.62 -14.30
C LYS A 107 9.49 9.96 -13.60
N GLU A 108 8.55 10.78 -14.07
CA GLU A 108 8.16 12.04 -13.46
C GLU A 108 7.16 11.79 -12.32
N PHE A 109 7.38 12.45 -11.17
CA PHE A 109 6.56 12.27 -9.98
C PHE A 109 5.08 12.56 -10.24
N GLU A 110 4.76 13.60 -11.00
CA GLU A 110 3.38 13.94 -11.34
C GLU A 110 2.64 12.82 -12.10
N ASN A 111 3.32 12.17 -13.05
CA ASN A 111 2.75 11.07 -13.81
C ASN A 111 2.57 9.83 -12.91
N PHE A 112 3.58 9.52 -12.10
CA PHE A 112 3.52 8.44 -11.12
C PHE A 112 2.38 8.64 -10.12
N ARG A 113 2.31 9.82 -9.50
CA ARG A 113 1.25 10.23 -8.58
C ARG A 113 -0.12 10.06 -9.22
N GLY A 114 -0.32 10.62 -10.41
CA GLY A 114 -1.59 10.53 -11.13
C GLY A 114 -2.00 9.09 -11.45
N HIS A 115 -1.04 8.22 -11.79
CA HIS A 115 -1.29 6.81 -12.03
C HIS A 115 -1.66 6.08 -10.73
N MET A 116 -0.86 6.23 -9.68
CA MET A 116 -1.07 5.59 -8.38
C MET A 116 -2.42 5.99 -7.77
N LEU A 117 -2.77 7.28 -7.77
CA LEU A 117 -4.05 7.75 -7.23
C LEU A 117 -5.25 7.13 -7.96
N ARG A 118 -5.20 7.05 -9.29
CA ARG A 118 -6.29 6.44 -10.08
C ARG A 118 -6.42 4.95 -9.83
N SER A 119 -5.30 4.23 -9.79
CA SER A 119 -5.28 2.78 -9.53
C SER A 119 -5.74 2.47 -8.11
N ASN A 120 -5.22 3.21 -7.10
CA ASN A 120 -5.62 3.05 -5.71
C ASN A 120 -7.12 3.31 -5.52
N ALA A 121 -7.68 4.35 -6.16
CA ALA A 121 -9.12 4.63 -6.04
C ALA A 121 -10.00 3.46 -6.49
N HIS A 122 -9.61 2.75 -7.57
CA HIS A 122 -10.32 1.55 -8.01
C HIS A 122 -10.11 0.39 -7.04
N LEU A 123 -8.86 0.12 -6.64
CA LEU A 123 -8.51 -1.01 -5.77
C LEU A 123 -9.08 -0.87 -4.36
N ILE A 124 -9.17 0.35 -3.82
CA ILE A 124 -9.83 0.65 -2.55
C ILE A 124 -11.30 0.28 -2.65
N LYS A 125 -11.99 0.74 -3.69
CA LYS A 125 -13.41 0.43 -3.89
C LYS A 125 -13.64 -1.08 -3.98
N ASP A 126 -12.87 -1.77 -4.83
CA ASP A 126 -12.96 -3.21 -5.00
C ASP A 126 -12.65 -3.98 -3.71
N ALA A 127 -11.70 -3.50 -2.89
CA ALA A 127 -11.37 -4.09 -1.61
C ALA A 127 -12.47 -3.85 -0.56
N GLU A 128 -13.05 -2.65 -0.49
CA GLU A 128 -14.15 -2.35 0.44
C GLU A 128 -15.38 -3.20 0.14
N GLU A 129 -15.73 -3.37 -1.13
CA GLU A 129 -16.85 -4.23 -1.53
C GLU A 129 -16.66 -5.67 -1.09
N LYS A 130 -15.41 -6.18 -1.04
CA LYS A 130 -15.11 -7.54 -0.55
C LYS A 130 -15.03 -7.60 0.97
N LEU A 131 -14.40 -6.62 1.60
CA LEU A 131 -14.12 -6.64 3.04
C LEU A 131 -15.33 -6.27 3.90
N ALA A 132 -16.25 -5.43 3.41
CA ALA A 132 -17.35 -4.89 4.20
C ALA A 132 -18.28 -5.97 4.76
N ASP A 133 -18.53 -7.03 4.00
CA ASP A 133 -19.45 -8.10 4.39
C ASP A 133 -18.72 -9.37 4.88
N GLU A 134 -17.44 -9.53 4.55
CA GLU A 134 -16.73 -10.79 4.73
C GLU A 134 -15.72 -10.78 5.88
N VAL A 135 -15.35 -9.61 6.42
CA VAL A 135 -14.31 -9.47 7.45
C VAL A 135 -14.82 -8.77 8.71
N GLU A 136 -14.97 -9.53 9.79
CA GLU A 136 -15.43 -9.03 11.10
C GLU A 136 -14.50 -7.93 11.64
N GLY A 137 -15.07 -6.81 12.07
CA GLY A 137 -14.31 -5.68 12.63
C GLY A 137 -13.59 -4.81 11.60
N PHE A 138 -13.83 -5.02 10.29
CA PHE A 138 -13.21 -4.21 9.24
C PHE A 138 -13.62 -2.73 9.31
N ALA A 139 -14.89 -2.43 9.63
CA ALA A 139 -15.37 -1.05 9.72
C ALA A 139 -14.66 -0.25 10.82
N GLU A 140 -14.49 -0.83 12.01
CA GLU A 140 -13.76 -0.22 13.12
C GLU A 140 -12.28 -0.07 12.80
N TRP A 141 -11.67 -1.07 12.16
CA TRP A 141 -10.27 -1.02 11.76
C TRP A 141 -10.03 0.03 10.67
N LYS A 142 -10.90 0.13 9.66
CA LYS A 142 -10.87 1.16 8.62
C LYS A 142 -10.96 2.55 9.23
N LYS A 143 -11.82 2.75 10.23
CA LYS A 143 -11.93 4.04 10.92
C LYS A 143 -10.61 4.45 11.59
N LYS A 144 -9.93 3.52 12.28
CA LYS A 144 -8.61 3.79 12.87
C LYS A 144 -7.59 4.24 11.82
N LEU A 145 -7.61 3.59 10.65
CA LEU A 145 -6.75 3.94 9.53
C LEU A 145 -7.10 5.32 8.95
N GLU A 146 -8.39 5.63 8.84
CA GLU A 146 -8.86 6.93 8.37
C GLU A 146 -8.47 8.06 9.31
N ASP A 147 -8.38 7.80 10.62
CA ASP A 147 -8.01 8.78 11.65
C ASP A 147 -6.49 9.09 11.67
N LEU A 148 -5.64 8.30 10.98
CA LEU A 148 -4.19 8.58 10.82
C LEU A 148 -3.90 9.77 9.87
N VAL A 149 -4.81 10.73 9.74
CA VAL A 149 -4.69 11.80 8.74
C VAL A 149 -3.40 12.61 8.98
N LEU A 150 -2.56 12.64 7.95
CA LEU A 150 -1.48 13.61 7.81
C LEU A 150 -2.12 14.93 7.35
N ASP A 151 -2.38 15.83 8.29
CA ASP A 151 -2.79 17.22 7.99
C ASP A 151 -1.59 18.06 7.54
#